data_AF-A0A4R8LWL2-F1
#
_entry.id   AF-A0A4R8LWL2-F1
#
_cell.length_a   1.000
_cell.length_b   1.000
_cell.length_c   1.000
_cell.angle_alpha   90.00
_cell.angle_beta   90.00
_cell.angle_gamma   90.00
#
_symmetry.space_group_name_H-M   'P 1'
#
loop_
_entity.id
_entity.type
_entity.pdbx_description
1 polymer ?
#
loop_
_entity_poly.entity_id
_entity_poly.type
_entity_poly.pdbx_seq_one_letter_code
_entity_poly.pdbx_strand_id
1 'polypeptide(L)'
;MRALRSLQLALASATLVFALEQAPVASAQTIYNTPYPSVIRVAIRANNNPTSPILYVQTVGFEEYCEDVLPNEWVPSWNPEALKAGAIAVKMFAWYWSLHPTTEGGFTYDVDNTTNFQTFKYLSGQVATDLAVQETWNMVFVPGDGSIRPLDFRAGTPDGSNSGYVGTFIMSQWGSQYWAQTGKLPFTTILSLFYPGYQLRFV
;
A
#
# COMPACT_ATOMS: atom_id res chain seq x y z
N MET A 1 -47.38 -57.76 -48.53
CA MET A 1 -47.57 -57.34 -47.13
C MET A 1 -46.19 -57.09 -46.53
N ARG A 2 -46.07 -56.00 -45.76
CA ARG A 2 -44.84 -55.30 -45.31
C ARG A 2 -43.85 -56.20 -44.55
N ALA A 3 -42.56 -56.07 -44.87
CA ALA A 3 -41.45 -56.50 -44.01
C ALA A 3 -40.74 -55.25 -43.45
N LEU A 4 -40.81 -55.06 -42.13
CA LEU A 4 -40.07 -54.04 -41.40
C LEU A 4 -38.57 -54.41 -41.38
N ARG A 5 -37.70 -53.46 -41.73
CA ARG A 5 -36.29 -53.48 -41.33
C ARG A 5 -36.10 -52.45 -40.22
N SER A 6 -35.79 -52.94 -39.04
CA SER A 6 -35.44 -52.18 -37.84
C SER A 6 -34.08 -51.50 -38.03
N LEU A 7 -34.04 -50.19 -37.84
CA LEU A 7 -32.80 -49.41 -37.77
C LEU A 7 -32.33 -49.44 -36.30
N GLN A 8 -31.25 -50.18 -36.02
CA GLN A 8 -30.59 -50.10 -34.72
C GLN A 8 -29.65 -48.90 -34.71
N LEU A 9 -29.95 -47.90 -33.88
CA LEU A 9 -29.09 -46.77 -33.61
C LEU A 9 -28.20 -47.13 -32.41
N ALA A 10 -26.90 -47.34 -32.64
CA ALA A 10 -25.92 -47.49 -31.56
C ALA A 10 -25.53 -46.08 -31.06
N LEU A 11 -25.91 -45.73 -29.82
CA LEU A 11 -25.39 -44.54 -29.15
C LEU A 11 -24.00 -44.86 -28.59
N ALA A 12 -22.96 -44.26 -29.18
CA ALA A 12 -21.65 -44.16 -28.55
C ALA A 12 -21.64 -42.92 -27.64
N SER A 13 -21.70 -43.14 -26.33
CA SER A 13 -21.53 -42.07 -25.34
C SER A 13 -20.04 -41.73 -25.21
N ALA A 14 -19.62 -40.61 -25.78
CA ALA A 14 -18.31 -40.03 -25.50
C ALA A 14 -18.39 -39.27 -24.17
N THR A 15 -17.85 -39.85 -23.09
CA THR A 15 -17.64 -39.13 -21.84
C THR A 15 -16.51 -38.13 -22.01
N LEU A 16 -16.87 -36.84 -22.06
CA LEU A 16 -15.92 -35.74 -22.03
C LEU A 16 -15.46 -35.54 -20.58
N VAL A 17 -14.22 -35.92 -20.27
CA VAL A 17 -13.61 -35.62 -18.97
C VAL A 17 -13.05 -34.20 -19.04
N PHE A 18 -13.71 -33.26 -18.39
CA PHE A 18 -13.15 -31.93 -18.15
C PHE A 18 -12.11 -32.03 -17.02
N ALA A 19 -10.82 -31.97 -17.38
CA ALA A 19 -9.78 -31.66 -16.40
C ALA A 19 -9.88 -30.16 -16.07
N LEU A 20 -10.25 -29.84 -14.83
CA LEU A 20 -10.08 -28.49 -14.28
C LEU A 20 -8.57 -28.27 -14.08
N GLU A 21 -7.91 -27.62 -15.03
CA GLU A 21 -6.59 -27.04 -14.80
C GLU A 21 -6.75 -25.95 -13.72
N GLN A 22 -6.29 -26.25 -12.50
CA GLN A 22 -6.18 -25.24 -11.47
C GLN A 22 -5.07 -24.27 -11.89
N ALA A 23 -5.43 -23.00 -12.09
CA ALA A 23 -4.43 -21.94 -12.29
C ALA A 23 -3.43 -21.98 -11.12
N PRO A 24 -2.13 -21.76 -11.38
CA PRO A 24 -1.14 -21.76 -10.31
C PRO A 24 -1.52 -20.72 -9.27
N VAL A 25 -1.63 -21.14 -8.01
CA VAL A 25 -1.85 -20.23 -6.89
C VAL A 25 -0.61 -19.35 -6.80
N ALA A 26 -0.73 -18.08 -7.20
CA ALA A 26 0.34 -17.12 -7.04
C ALA A 26 0.72 -17.08 -5.54
N SER A 27 2.00 -17.30 -5.24
CA SER A 27 2.49 -17.17 -3.86
C SER A 27 2.20 -15.75 -3.37
N ALA A 28 1.70 -15.62 -2.14
CA ALA A 28 1.56 -14.32 -1.51
C ALA A 28 2.93 -13.60 -1.49
N GLN A 29 2.93 -12.30 -1.81
CA GLN A 29 4.11 -11.47 -1.73
C GLN A 29 4.38 -11.10 -0.27
N THR A 30 5.62 -11.34 0.14
CA THR A 30 6.11 -11.16 1.50
C THR A 30 7.44 -10.43 1.48
N ILE A 31 7.84 -9.89 2.62
CA ILE A 31 9.15 -9.25 2.79
C ILE A 31 10.34 -10.20 2.56
N TYR A 32 10.13 -11.51 2.54
CA TYR A 32 11.18 -12.51 2.36
C TYR A 32 11.43 -12.88 0.90
N ASN A 33 10.47 -12.62 0.01
CA ASN A 33 10.52 -13.03 -1.40
C ASN A 33 10.30 -11.86 -2.37
N THR A 34 10.10 -10.66 -1.85
CA THR A 34 9.82 -9.45 -2.63
C THR A 34 10.78 -8.37 -2.14
N PRO A 35 11.68 -7.84 -2.98
CA PRO A 35 12.50 -6.69 -2.62
C PRO A 35 11.67 -5.41 -2.65
N TYR A 36 12.19 -4.32 -2.08
CA TYR A 36 11.65 -3.00 -2.38
C TYR A 36 11.70 -2.74 -3.89
N PRO A 37 10.69 -2.06 -4.45
CA PRO A 37 10.76 -1.62 -5.82
C PRO A 37 11.90 -0.59 -5.95
N SER A 38 12.65 -0.62 -7.05
CA SER A 38 13.69 0.40 -7.30
C SER A 38 13.09 1.75 -7.67
N VAL A 39 11.89 1.73 -8.26
CA VAL A 39 11.15 2.91 -8.73
C VAL A 39 9.66 2.73 -8.48
N ILE A 40 8.93 3.83 -8.44
CA ILE A 40 7.47 3.85 -8.40
C ILE A 40 6.92 4.76 -9.49
N ARG A 41 5.81 4.34 -10.10
CA ARG A 41 5.11 5.06 -11.17
C ARG A 41 3.96 5.86 -10.59
N VAL A 42 4.07 7.18 -10.64
CA VAL A 42 3.08 8.12 -10.12
C VAL A 42 2.30 8.74 -11.27
N ALA A 43 0.99 8.49 -11.33
CA ALA A 43 0.11 9.25 -12.22
C ALA A 43 -0.02 10.70 -11.73
N ILE A 44 0.33 11.64 -12.58
CA ILE A 44 0.22 13.07 -12.28
C ILE A 44 -1.13 13.57 -12.80
N ARG A 45 -2.08 13.76 -11.89
CA ARG A 45 -3.39 14.36 -12.16
C ARG A 45 -3.33 15.87 -12.13
N ALA A 46 -4.07 16.51 -13.03
CA ALA A 46 -4.15 17.97 -13.08
C ALA A 46 -4.66 18.54 -11.74
N ASN A 47 -4.08 19.67 -11.32
CA ASN A 47 -4.47 20.40 -10.10
C ASN A 47 -4.41 19.58 -8.78
N ASN A 48 -3.70 18.45 -8.76
CA ASN A 48 -3.67 17.55 -7.61
C ASN A 48 -5.08 17.13 -7.13
N ASN A 49 -5.97 16.86 -8.09
CA ASN A 49 -7.37 16.55 -7.81
C ASN A 49 -7.69 15.10 -8.23
N PRO A 50 -8.23 14.26 -7.31
CA PRO A 50 -8.65 12.88 -7.58
C PRO A 50 -9.52 12.67 -8.82
N THR A 51 -10.34 13.65 -9.19
CA THR A 51 -11.30 13.55 -10.30
C THR A 51 -10.77 14.16 -11.59
N SER A 52 -9.59 14.78 -11.56
CA SER A 52 -8.97 15.39 -12.73
C SER A 52 -8.28 14.34 -13.61
N PRO A 53 -8.16 14.63 -14.93
CA PRO A 53 -7.49 13.72 -15.85
C PRO A 53 -6.03 13.52 -15.47
N ILE A 54 -5.53 12.31 -15.74
CA ILE A 54 -4.10 12.00 -15.70
C ILE A 54 -3.44 12.71 -16.89
N LEU A 55 -2.40 13.49 -16.60
CA LEU A 55 -1.62 14.22 -17.61
C LEU A 55 -0.49 13.36 -18.17
N TYR A 56 0.22 12.66 -17.28
CA TYR A 56 1.31 11.73 -17.59
C TYR A 56 1.59 10.83 -16.38
N VAL A 57 2.45 9.83 -16.57
CA VAL A 57 2.98 8.98 -15.48
C VAL A 57 4.46 9.29 -15.29
N GLN A 58 4.81 9.76 -14.10
CA GLN A 58 6.18 10.02 -13.69
C GLN A 58 6.78 8.75 -13.07
N THR A 59 8.03 8.42 -13.37
CA THR A 59 8.78 7.36 -12.68
C THR A 59 9.82 8.01 -11.79
N VAL A 60 9.80 7.69 -10.50
CA VAL A 60 10.72 8.26 -9.48
C VAL A 60 11.38 7.15 -8.68
N GLY A 61 12.51 7.45 -8.03
CA GLY A 61 13.13 6.51 -7.09
C GLY A 61 12.16 6.19 -5.94
N PHE A 62 12.15 4.95 -5.44
CA PHE A 62 11.19 4.57 -4.41
C PHE A 62 11.44 5.27 -3.05
N GLU A 63 12.71 5.46 -2.69
CA GLU A 63 13.08 6.23 -1.49
C GLU A 63 12.74 7.72 -1.66
N GLU A 64 13.13 8.31 -2.81
CA GLU A 64 12.79 9.68 -3.20
C GLU A 64 11.27 9.93 -3.15
N TYR A 65 10.45 8.98 -3.62
CA TYR A 65 8.99 9.08 -3.49
C TYR A 65 8.55 9.18 -2.03
N CYS A 66 9.13 8.38 -1.14
CA CYS A 66 8.79 8.41 0.29
C CYS A 66 9.21 9.75 0.92
N GLU A 67 10.39 10.26 0.57
CA GLU A 67 10.90 11.58 1.00
C GLU A 67 9.99 12.72 0.49
N ASP A 68 9.47 12.62 -0.73
CA ASP A 68 8.56 13.60 -1.33
C ASP A 68 7.11 13.49 -0.82
N VAL A 69 6.67 12.33 -0.35
CA VAL A 69 5.30 12.15 0.20
C VAL A 69 5.22 12.57 1.66
N LEU A 70 6.20 12.17 2.49
CA LEU A 70 6.10 12.36 3.93
C LEU A 70 5.85 13.81 4.37
N PRO A 71 6.50 14.86 3.84
CA PRO A 71 6.24 16.25 4.24
C PRO A 71 4.86 16.78 3.82
N ASN A 72 4.16 16.07 2.94
CA ASN A 72 2.80 16.40 2.51
C ASN A 72 1.72 15.64 3.29
N GLU A 73 2.09 14.58 4.01
CA GLU A 73 1.19 13.77 4.85
C GLU A 73 1.42 13.99 6.35
N TRP A 74 2.68 14.20 6.76
CA TRP A 74 3.06 14.58 8.13
C TRP A 74 3.68 15.98 8.12
N VAL A 75 3.30 16.80 9.09
CA VAL A 75 3.85 18.16 9.18
C VAL A 75 5.32 18.08 9.59
N PRO A 76 6.27 18.67 8.83
CA PRO A 76 7.71 18.47 9.08
C PRO A 76 8.22 18.91 10.47
N SER A 77 7.50 19.80 11.15
CA SER A 77 7.83 20.26 12.50
C SER A 77 7.31 19.36 13.63
N TRP A 78 6.63 18.27 13.29
CA TRP A 78 6.15 17.29 14.27
C TRP A 78 7.29 16.51 14.93
N ASN A 79 6.94 15.78 15.99
CA ASN A 79 7.88 15.01 16.76
C ASN A 79 8.58 13.96 15.87
N PRO A 80 9.91 13.77 15.97
CA PRO A 80 10.64 12.80 15.16
C PRO A 80 10.07 11.37 15.22
N GLU A 81 9.55 10.94 16.37
CA GLU A 81 8.94 9.61 16.51
C GLU A 81 7.60 9.50 15.76
N ALA A 82 6.85 10.60 15.63
CA ALA A 82 5.67 10.64 14.76
C ALA A 82 6.07 10.61 13.28
N LEU A 83 7.12 11.34 12.89
CA LEU A 83 7.64 11.33 11.52
C LEU A 83 8.13 9.93 11.13
N LYS A 84 8.82 9.20 12.02
CA LYS A 84 9.25 7.81 11.79
C LYS A 84 8.08 6.85 11.61
N ALA A 85 7.03 6.99 12.42
CA ALA A 85 5.81 6.19 12.26
C ALA A 85 5.15 6.49 10.90
N GLY A 86 5.06 7.77 10.53
CA GLY A 86 4.59 8.21 9.22
C GLY A 86 5.44 7.66 8.06
N ALA A 87 6.77 7.70 8.17
CA ALA A 87 7.69 7.19 7.16
C ALA A 87 7.48 5.70 6.86
N ILE A 88 7.31 4.88 7.91
CA ILE A 88 6.98 3.45 7.78
C ILE A 88 5.63 3.26 7.10
N ALA A 89 4.60 4.02 7.51
CA ALA A 89 3.28 3.92 6.90
C ALA A 89 3.30 4.30 5.41
N VAL A 90 3.97 5.40 5.08
CA VAL A 90 4.13 5.88 3.70
C VAL A 90 4.80 4.82 2.84
N LYS A 91 5.94 4.29 3.29
CA LYS A 91 6.69 3.27 2.55
C LYS A 91 5.89 1.98 2.36
N MET A 92 5.22 1.48 3.40
CA MET A 92 4.45 0.23 3.29
C MET A 92 3.24 0.37 2.39
N PHE A 93 2.55 1.51 2.43
CA PHE A 93 1.45 1.83 1.51
C PHE A 93 1.93 1.84 0.05
N ALA A 94 3.00 2.58 -0.23
CA ALA A 94 3.57 2.70 -1.56
C ALA A 94 4.13 1.37 -2.09
N TRP A 95 4.78 0.58 -1.23
CA TRP A 95 5.29 -0.74 -1.59
C TRP A 95 4.15 -1.66 -1.99
N TYR A 96 3.08 -1.71 -1.20
CA TYR A 96 1.90 -2.50 -1.57
C TYR A 96 1.34 -2.09 -2.94
N TRP A 97 1.17 -0.80 -3.20
CA TRP A 97 0.58 -0.35 -4.48
C TRP A 97 1.50 -0.52 -5.69
N SER A 98 2.83 -0.54 -5.50
CA SER A 98 3.77 -0.94 -6.57
C SER A 98 3.55 -2.38 -7.06
N LEU A 99 2.97 -3.23 -6.21
CA LEU A 99 2.66 -4.63 -6.50
C LEU A 99 1.24 -4.79 -7.07
N HIS A 100 0.41 -3.74 -7.01
CA HIS A 100 -0.99 -3.75 -7.42
C HIS A 100 -1.30 -2.58 -8.37
N PRO A 101 -0.62 -2.49 -9.53
CA PRO A 101 -0.75 -1.35 -10.41
C PRO A 101 -2.16 -1.19 -10.98
N THR A 102 -2.58 0.05 -11.14
CA THR A 102 -3.87 0.44 -11.72
C THR A 102 -3.68 0.85 -13.17
N THR A 103 -4.69 0.58 -14.02
CA THR A 103 -4.75 1.12 -15.38
C THR A 103 -6.01 1.94 -15.59
N GLU A 104 -5.85 3.22 -15.92
CA GLU A 104 -6.93 4.19 -16.16
C GLU A 104 -6.60 5.03 -17.39
N GLY A 105 -7.54 5.18 -18.32
CA GLY A 105 -7.36 6.07 -19.48
C GLY A 105 -6.17 5.74 -20.38
N GLY A 106 -5.68 4.48 -20.37
CA GLY A 106 -4.49 4.05 -21.10
C GLY A 106 -3.16 4.25 -20.35
N PHE A 107 -3.18 4.80 -19.14
CA PHE A 107 -2.02 4.92 -18.26
C PHE A 107 -1.98 3.78 -17.26
N THR A 108 -0.84 3.11 -17.11
CA THR A 108 -0.58 2.16 -16.03
C THR A 108 0.38 2.77 -15.02
N TYR A 109 -0.03 2.81 -13.75
CA TYR A 109 0.70 3.43 -12.66
C TYR A 109 0.48 2.68 -11.35
N ASP A 110 1.33 2.95 -10.36
CA ASP A 110 1.28 2.30 -9.04
C ASP A 110 0.42 3.13 -8.08
N VAL A 111 0.62 4.45 -8.09
CA VAL A 111 -0.09 5.45 -7.27
C VAL A 111 -0.39 6.69 -8.09
N ASP A 112 -1.28 7.56 -7.63
CA ASP A 112 -1.43 8.92 -8.18
C ASP A 112 -0.94 9.99 -7.18
N ASN A 113 -0.80 11.23 -7.62
CA ASN A 113 -0.23 12.30 -6.79
C ASN A 113 -1.19 12.88 -5.73
N THR A 114 -2.40 12.34 -5.62
CA THR A 114 -3.51 12.91 -4.87
C THR A 114 -3.84 12.09 -3.61
N THR A 115 -4.82 12.56 -2.84
CA THR A 115 -5.34 11.86 -1.65
C THR A 115 -6.05 10.54 -1.96
N ASN A 116 -6.21 10.13 -3.24
CA ASN A 116 -6.65 8.77 -3.57
C ASN A 116 -5.65 7.72 -3.08
N PHE A 117 -4.36 8.08 -3.11
CA PHE A 117 -3.26 7.26 -2.61
C PHE A 117 -2.58 8.01 -1.49
N GLN A 118 -1.64 8.88 -1.85
CA GLN A 118 -0.88 9.73 -0.94
C GLN A 118 -0.49 11.00 -1.69
N THR A 119 -0.47 12.13 -0.99
CA THR A 119 -0.16 13.43 -1.57
C THR A 119 1.31 13.49 -1.97
N PHE A 120 1.59 13.32 -3.25
CA PHE A 120 2.94 13.39 -3.80
C PHE A 120 3.17 14.75 -4.47
N LYS A 121 4.29 15.37 -4.14
CA LYS A 121 4.82 16.55 -4.85
C LYS A 121 6.29 16.32 -5.11
N TYR A 122 6.66 16.28 -6.39
CA TYR A 122 8.03 16.02 -6.81
C TYR A 122 9.02 17.06 -6.26
N LEU A 123 10.14 16.61 -5.71
CA LEU A 123 11.19 17.42 -5.09
C LEU A 123 10.67 18.31 -3.96
N SER A 124 9.78 17.77 -3.14
CA SER A 124 9.21 18.45 -1.97
C SER A 124 9.73 17.96 -0.62
N GLY A 125 10.70 17.04 -0.64
CA GLY A 125 11.48 16.60 0.53
C GLY A 125 11.88 17.73 1.48
N GLN A 126 11.94 17.41 2.76
CA GLN A 126 12.27 18.33 3.85
C GLN A 126 13.19 17.61 4.83
N VAL A 127 14.23 18.30 5.30
CA VAL A 127 15.30 17.73 6.14
C VAL A 127 14.79 16.82 7.28
N ALA A 128 13.74 17.24 8.00
CA ALA A 128 13.21 16.47 9.13
C ALA A 128 12.46 15.19 8.68
N THR A 129 11.72 15.24 7.57
CA THR A 129 10.99 14.09 7.05
C THR A 129 11.92 13.15 6.30
N ASP A 130 12.88 13.68 5.54
CA ASP A 130 13.87 12.90 4.81
C ASP A 130 14.71 12.08 5.80
N LEU A 131 15.13 12.69 6.91
CA LEU A 131 15.82 11.98 7.98
C LEU A 131 14.97 10.84 8.57
N ALA A 132 13.67 11.04 8.76
CA ALA A 132 12.79 9.99 9.26
C ALA A 132 12.63 8.82 8.27
N VAL A 133 12.55 9.11 6.96
CA VAL A 133 12.57 8.09 5.90
C VAL A 133 13.87 7.31 5.93
N GLN A 134 15.01 8.00 5.92
CA GLN A 134 16.35 7.40 5.90
C GLN A 134 16.63 6.55 7.15
N GLU A 135 16.31 7.06 8.35
CA GLU A 135 16.50 6.33 9.61
C GLU A 135 15.64 5.07 9.72
N THR A 136 14.53 5.01 8.98
CA THR A 136 13.61 3.87 8.98
C THR A 136 13.68 3.03 7.70
N TRP A 137 14.62 3.32 6.78
CA TRP A 137 14.63 2.75 5.43
C TRP A 137 14.69 1.21 5.44
N ASN A 138 15.56 0.64 6.27
CA ASN A 138 15.72 -0.82 6.42
C ASN A 138 14.73 -1.46 7.41
N MET A 139 13.66 -0.75 7.77
CA MET A 139 12.63 -1.24 8.69
C MET A 139 11.26 -1.30 8.01
N VAL A 140 10.48 -2.33 8.30
CA VAL A 140 9.12 -2.54 7.78
C VAL A 140 8.19 -2.93 8.92
N PHE A 141 6.88 -2.67 8.78
CA PHE A 141 5.89 -3.08 9.78
C PHE A 141 4.82 -3.92 9.11
N VAL A 142 4.82 -5.22 9.40
CA VAL A 142 4.05 -6.25 8.67
C VAL A 142 3.38 -7.23 9.63
N PRO A 143 2.36 -8.00 9.22
CA PRO A 143 1.78 -9.04 10.05
C PRO A 143 2.77 -10.16 10.42
N GLY A 144 2.31 -11.09 11.25
CA GLY A 144 3.03 -12.29 11.67
C GLY A 144 3.67 -13.08 10.52
N ASP A 145 2.95 -13.19 9.40
CA ASP A 145 3.33 -13.96 8.21
C ASP A 145 4.29 -13.23 7.26
N GLY A 146 4.60 -11.95 7.52
CA GLY A 146 5.46 -11.13 6.66
C GLY A 146 4.80 -10.68 5.36
N SER A 147 3.48 -10.82 5.21
CA SER A 147 2.75 -10.33 4.05
C SER A 147 2.90 -8.81 3.90
N ILE A 148 3.16 -8.36 2.67
CA ILE A 148 3.21 -6.93 2.37
C ILE A 148 1.77 -6.42 2.28
N ARG A 149 1.40 -5.51 3.18
CA ARG A 149 0.06 -4.91 3.27
C ARG A 149 0.19 -3.40 3.36
N PRO A 150 -0.78 -2.63 2.86
CA PRO A 150 -0.76 -1.19 3.04
C PRO A 150 -0.98 -0.87 4.51
N LEU A 151 -0.28 0.15 5.00
CA LEU A 151 -0.53 0.73 6.31
C LEU A 151 -1.37 1.98 6.09
N ASP A 152 -2.69 1.83 6.20
CA ASP A 152 -3.63 2.92 5.99
C ASP A 152 -3.49 4.00 7.07
N PHE A 153 -3.72 5.25 6.71
CA PHE A 153 -3.71 6.37 7.65
C PHE A 153 -4.73 7.43 7.26
N ARG A 154 -5.08 8.30 8.21
CA ARG A 154 -5.98 9.45 8.03
C ARG A 154 -5.53 10.61 8.91
N ALA A 155 -5.93 11.83 8.57
CA ALA A 155 -5.65 13.01 9.38
C ALA A 155 -6.02 12.83 10.87
N GLY A 156 -7.28 12.45 11.13
CA GLY A 156 -7.85 12.53 12.47
C GLY A 156 -8.11 13.97 12.91
N THR A 157 -8.34 14.16 14.20
CA THR A 157 -8.63 15.46 14.82
C THR A 157 -7.33 16.09 15.35
N PRO A 158 -7.05 17.37 15.05
CA PRO A 158 -5.92 18.09 15.61
C PRO A 158 -5.85 18.04 17.14
N ASP A 159 -4.62 18.07 17.67
CA ASP A 159 -4.31 18.22 19.11
C ASP A 159 -4.94 17.19 20.06
N GLY A 160 -5.42 16.05 19.55
CA GLY A 160 -6.09 15.00 20.31
C GLY A 160 -5.40 13.64 20.24
N SER A 161 -5.70 12.76 21.20
CA SER A 161 -5.19 11.38 21.23
C SER A 161 -5.70 10.49 20.10
N ASN A 162 -6.78 10.90 19.44
CA ASN A 162 -7.41 10.14 18.35
C ASN A 162 -7.68 8.68 18.72
N SER A 163 -8.10 8.43 19.96
CA SER A 163 -8.30 7.09 20.52
C SER A 163 -9.26 6.21 19.71
N GLY A 164 -10.19 6.81 18.97
CA GLY A 164 -11.08 6.07 18.06
C GLY A 164 -10.38 5.37 16.88
N TYR A 165 -9.13 5.73 16.58
CA TYR A 165 -8.31 5.06 15.56
C TYR A 165 -7.44 3.93 16.12
N VAL A 166 -7.24 3.87 17.44
CA VAL A 166 -6.42 2.84 18.07
C VAL A 166 -7.04 1.46 17.80
N GLY A 167 -6.22 0.52 17.32
CA GLY A 167 -6.65 -0.84 16.99
C GLY A 167 -7.44 -1.00 15.69
N THR A 168 -7.61 0.07 14.90
CA THR A 168 -8.44 0.05 13.69
C THR A 168 -7.70 -0.34 12.41
N PHE A 169 -6.39 -0.54 12.49
CA PHE A 169 -5.49 -0.67 11.33
C PHE A 169 -5.43 0.58 10.45
N ILE A 170 -5.86 1.73 10.98
CA ILE A 170 -5.71 3.04 10.35
C ILE A 170 -5.00 3.95 11.35
N MET A 171 -3.81 4.42 11.01
CA MET A 171 -3.09 5.37 11.86
C MET A 171 -3.65 6.78 11.71
N SER A 172 -3.94 7.44 12.82
CA SER A 172 -4.20 8.88 12.79
C SER A 172 -2.88 9.65 12.72
N GLN A 173 -2.74 10.55 11.75
CA GLN A 173 -1.59 11.47 11.64
C GLN A 173 -1.47 12.32 12.91
N TRP A 174 -2.54 13.03 13.29
CA TRP A 174 -2.56 13.80 14.54
C TRP A 174 -2.44 12.93 15.80
N GLY A 175 -3.00 11.72 15.78
CA GLY A 175 -2.82 10.74 16.85
C GLY A 175 -1.36 10.33 17.04
N SER A 176 -0.65 10.04 15.95
CA SER A 176 0.78 9.71 16.00
C SER A 176 1.59 10.85 16.61
N GLN A 177 1.28 12.10 16.25
CA GLN A 177 1.89 13.29 16.84
C GLN A 177 1.59 13.41 18.33
N TYR A 178 0.32 13.25 18.73
CA TYR A 178 -0.07 13.31 20.14
C TYR A 178 0.65 12.25 20.98
N TRP A 179 0.68 11.01 20.52
CA TRP A 179 1.30 9.91 21.26
C TRP A 179 2.83 10.04 21.34
N ALA A 180 3.47 10.57 20.31
CA ALA A 180 4.88 10.92 20.35
C ALA A 180 5.17 12.10 21.30
N GLN A 181 4.40 13.18 21.18
CA GLN A 181 4.66 14.44 21.89
C GLN A 181 4.22 14.41 23.35
N THR A 182 2.99 14.00 23.62
CA THR A 182 2.38 13.97 24.95
C THR A 182 2.58 12.62 25.61
N GLY A 183 2.30 11.54 24.88
CA GLY A 183 2.47 10.17 25.38
C GLY A 183 3.93 9.73 25.52
N LYS A 184 4.88 10.45 24.89
CA LYS A 184 6.32 10.12 24.86
C LYS A 184 6.59 8.70 24.37
N LEU A 185 5.72 8.19 23.49
CA LEU A 185 5.85 6.86 22.93
C LEU A 185 6.85 6.87 21.77
N PRO A 186 7.73 5.85 21.66
CA PRO A 186 8.55 5.68 20.47
C PRO A 186 7.69 5.26 19.27
N PHE A 187 8.20 5.47 18.06
CA PHE A 187 7.47 5.19 16.81
C PHE A 187 7.00 3.74 16.71
N THR A 188 7.76 2.80 17.27
CA THR A 188 7.42 1.37 17.30
C THR A 188 6.16 1.09 18.13
N THR A 189 6.01 1.76 19.28
CA THR A 189 4.81 1.66 20.10
C THR A 189 3.64 2.38 19.44
N ILE A 190 3.88 3.54 18.80
CA ILE A 190 2.86 4.26 18.04
C ILE A 190 2.27 3.39 16.92
N LEU A 191 3.13 2.76 16.11
CA LEU A 191 2.70 1.81 15.08
C LEU A 191 1.88 0.66 15.68
N SER A 192 2.33 0.09 16.80
CA SER A 192 1.64 -1.01 17.47
C SER A 192 0.27 -0.62 18.06
N LEU A 193 0.06 0.66 18.41
CA LEU A 193 -1.25 1.16 18.82
C LEU A 193 -2.27 1.13 17.68
N PHE A 194 -1.85 1.49 16.47
CA PHE A 194 -2.76 1.63 15.34
C PHE A 194 -2.93 0.35 14.52
N TYR A 195 -1.87 -0.45 14.37
CA TYR A 195 -1.87 -1.70 13.61
C TYR A 195 -1.56 -2.90 14.52
N PRO A 196 -2.53 -3.35 15.34
CA PRO A 196 -2.29 -4.41 16.32
C PRO A 196 -1.95 -5.75 15.64
N GLY A 197 -1.00 -6.48 16.22
CA GLY A 197 -0.55 -7.78 15.68
C GLY A 197 0.43 -7.68 14.50
N TYR A 198 0.74 -6.46 14.04
CA TYR A 198 1.89 -6.22 13.17
C TYR A 198 3.15 -6.09 14.02
N GLN A 199 4.29 -6.27 13.38
CA GLN A 199 5.60 -6.30 14.02
C GLN A 199 6.65 -5.58 13.16
N LEU A 200 7.59 -4.93 13.84
CA LEU A 200 8.74 -4.33 13.17
C LEU A 200 9.69 -5.44 12.71
N ARG A 201 10.09 -5.40 11.45
CA ARG A 201 11.11 -6.28 10.86
C ARG A 201 12.18 -5.42 10.20
N PHE A 202 13.38 -5.98 10.10
CA PHE A 202 14.47 -5.40 9.33
C PHE A 202 14.60 -6.17 8.02
N VAL A 203 14.83 -5.46 6.93
CA VAL A 203 14.97 -6.00 5.57
C VAL A 203 16.23 -5.48 4.90
#